data_AF-A0A4U8SBX0-F1
#
_entry.id   AF-A0A4U8SBX0-F1
#
_cell.length_a   1.000
_cell.length_b   1.000
_cell.length_c   1.000
_cell.angle_alpha   90.00
_cell.angle_beta   90.00
_cell.angle_gamma   90.00
#
_symmetry.space_group_name_H-M   'P 1'
#
loop_
_entity.id
_entity.type
_entity.pdbx_description
1 polymer ?
#
loop_
_entity_poly.entity_id
_entity_poly.type
_entity_poly.pdbx_seq_one_letter_code
_entity_poly.pdbx_strand_id
1 'polypeptide(L)'
;MKKFLQDLEQFLQKDSKKLEKYEWCFSKLMENIDNIYIPYFDSEMQSERKFYPDFIFWFRNRENGEYKIVFIDPKGLKIEANPRDKIKDFESIYKDKEFLYRDKKIRVYLFYYNKDIVKFYRFEKYKKSSVSNIMSNII
;
A
#
# COMPACT_ATOMS: atom_id res chain seq x y z
N MET A 1 -0.92 11.71 -6.92
CA MET A 1 0.22 12.33 -6.19
C MET A 1 -0.21 13.53 -5.34
N LYS A 2 -0.37 14.76 -5.86
CA LYS A 2 -0.72 15.96 -5.05
C LYS A 2 -1.95 15.77 -4.15
N LYS A 3 -3.04 15.22 -4.70
CA LYS A 3 -4.28 14.92 -3.95
C LYS A 3 -4.05 13.99 -2.75
N PHE A 4 -3.18 12.99 -2.88
CA PHE A 4 -2.85 12.05 -1.80
C PHE A 4 -2.08 12.74 -0.67
N LEU A 5 -1.05 13.53 -1.02
CA LEU A 5 -0.26 14.25 -0.01
C LEU A 5 -1.10 15.28 0.75
N GLN A 6 -1.99 16.00 0.07
CA GLN A 6 -2.93 16.92 0.72
C GLN A 6 -3.89 16.20 1.68
N ASP A 7 -4.37 15.03 1.30
CA ASP A 7 -5.24 14.21 2.14
C ASP A 7 -4.49 13.59 3.34
N LEU A 8 -3.23 13.22 3.15
CA LEU A 8 -2.34 12.78 4.22
C LEU A 8 -2.11 13.91 5.22
N GLU A 9 -1.79 15.11 4.76
CA GLU A 9 -1.61 16.29 5.60
C GLU A 9 -2.87 16.59 6.43
N GLN A 10 -4.05 16.56 5.80
CA GLN A 10 -5.33 16.74 6.49
C GLN A 10 -5.59 15.65 7.54
N PHE A 11 -5.28 14.39 7.22
CA PHE A 11 -5.39 13.29 8.18
C PHE A 11 -4.47 13.51 9.38
N LEU A 12 -3.22 13.93 9.16
CA LEU A 12 -2.28 14.17 10.25
C LEU A 12 -2.71 15.33 11.16
N GLN A 13 -3.34 16.37 10.60
CA GLN A 13 -3.86 17.49 11.38
C GLN A 13 -5.08 17.12 12.24
N LYS A 14 -5.97 16.25 11.73
CA LYS A 14 -7.26 15.96 12.39
C LYS A 14 -7.26 14.67 13.21
N ASP A 15 -6.57 13.65 12.75
CA ASP A 15 -6.74 12.25 13.14
C ASP A 15 -5.43 11.57 13.56
N SER A 16 -4.31 12.31 13.68
CA SER A 16 -2.99 11.74 14.03
C SER A 16 -2.96 10.98 15.35
N LYS A 17 -3.87 11.28 16.28
CA LYS A 17 -4.04 10.51 17.54
C LYS A 17 -4.23 9.01 17.29
N LYS A 18 -4.83 8.63 16.16
CA LYS A 18 -5.01 7.22 15.76
C LYS A 18 -3.67 6.50 15.55
N LEU A 19 -2.58 7.25 15.32
CA LEU A 19 -1.23 6.72 15.11
C LEU A 19 -0.38 6.67 16.39
N GLU A 20 -0.88 7.13 17.55
CA GLU A 20 -0.09 7.21 18.80
C GLU A 20 0.45 5.85 19.27
N LYS A 21 -0.27 4.77 18.96
CA LYS A 21 0.14 3.39 19.27
C LYS A 21 1.30 2.88 18.40
N TYR A 22 1.71 3.67 17.40
CA TYR A 22 2.68 3.25 16.39
C TYR A 22 3.89 4.20 16.37
N GLU A 23 5.07 3.64 16.23
CA GLU A 23 6.20 4.33 15.62
C GLU A 23 6.02 4.21 14.10
N TRP A 24 6.08 5.31 13.36
CA TRP A 24 5.84 5.25 11.92
C TRP A 24 6.60 6.31 11.14
N CYS A 25 6.89 5.98 9.89
CA CYS A 25 7.42 6.91 8.90
C CYS A 25 6.92 6.49 7.51
N PHE A 26 7.15 7.33 6.51
CA PHE A 26 6.88 6.97 5.12
C PHE A 26 7.94 7.54 4.19
N SER A 27 8.08 6.91 3.04
CA SER A 27 8.99 7.33 1.98
C SER A 27 8.24 7.37 0.67
N LYS A 28 8.57 8.37 -0.16
CA LYS A 28 8.23 8.33 -1.58
C LYS A 28 9.26 7.46 -2.28
N LEU A 29 8.79 6.52 -3.10
CA LEU A 29 9.66 5.64 -3.87
C LEU A 29 9.96 6.26 -5.24
N MET A 30 11.16 5.98 -5.73
CA MET A 30 11.66 6.37 -7.05
C MET A 30 12.15 5.13 -7.79
N GLU A 31 11.45 4.75 -8.86
CA GLU A 31 11.69 3.51 -9.62
C GLU A 31 13.14 3.26 -10.06
N ASN A 32 13.89 4.32 -10.40
CA ASN A 32 15.27 4.24 -10.89
C ASN A 32 16.34 4.28 -9.79
N ILE A 33 15.94 4.48 -8.53
CA ILE A 33 16.87 4.65 -7.39
C ILE A 33 16.58 3.58 -6.34
N ASP A 34 15.30 3.37 -6.03
CA ASP A 34 14.86 2.41 -5.02
C ASP A 34 14.64 1.04 -5.67
N ASN A 35 15.40 0.04 -5.21
CA ASN A 35 15.19 -1.36 -5.60
C ASN A 35 14.04 -2.02 -4.83
N ILE A 36 12.94 -1.30 -4.61
CA ILE A 36 11.75 -1.77 -3.90
C ILE A 36 10.59 -1.86 -4.90
N TYR A 37 10.20 -3.09 -5.23
CA TYR A 37 9.10 -3.38 -6.15
C TYR A 37 8.39 -4.68 -5.75
N ILE A 38 7.18 -4.86 -6.29
CA ILE A 38 6.42 -6.11 -6.20
C ILE A 38 6.46 -6.76 -7.59
N PRO A 39 7.01 -7.98 -7.75
CA PRO A 39 6.97 -8.67 -9.03
C PRO A 39 5.53 -9.09 -9.36
N TYR A 40 5.18 -9.05 -10.64
CA TYR A 40 3.90 -9.54 -11.14
C TYR A 40 4.02 -10.01 -12.60
N PHE A 41 3.18 -10.95 -12.98
CA PHE A 41 3.05 -11.41 -14.36
C PHE A 41 2.04 -10.56 -15.11
N ASP A 42 2.49 -9.87 -16.16
CA ASP A 42 1.63 -9.06 -17.01
C ASP A 42 0.97 -9.94 -18.07
N SER A 43 -0.32 -10.26 -17.88
CA SER A 43 -1.03 -11.19 -18.77
C SER A 43 -1.22 -10.67 -20.20
N GLU A 44 -1.23 -9.35 -20.40
CA GLU A 44 -1.31 -8.75 -21.74
C GLU A 44 0.02 -8.86 -22.49
N MET A 45 1.14 -8.67 -21.77
CA MET A 45 2.50 -8.70 -22.33
C MET A 45 3.18 -10.06 -22.21
N GLN A 46 2.54 -11.06 -21.58
CA GLN A 46 3.07 -12.40 -21.32
C GLN A 46 4.49 -12.39 -20.74
N SER A 47 4.74 -11.52 -19.75
CA SER A 47 6.08 -11.31 -19.20
C SER A 47 6.07 -10.95 -17.72
N GLU A 48 7.14 -11.32 -17.02
CA GLU A 48 7.42 -10.89 -15.65
C GLU A 48 7.81 -9.41 -15.63
N ARG A 49 7.12 -8.64 -14.78
CA ARG A 49 7.32 -7.19 -14.65
C ARG A 49 7.41 -6.78 -13.20
N LYS A 50 7.87 -5.55 -12.99
CA LYS A 50 8.07 -4.94 -11.68
C LYS A 50 7.02 -3.86 -11.47
N PHE A 51 6.25 -3.97 -10.39
CA PHE A 51 5.35 -2.92 -9.95
C PHE A 51 6.05 -2.06 -8.90
N TYR A 52 6.15 -0.77 -9.16
CA TYR A 52 6.74 0.24 -8.29
C TYR A 52 5.64 1.14 -7.70
N PRO A 53 5.19 0.90 -6.46
CA PRO A 53 4.28 1.81 -5.76
C PRO A 53 4.91 3.19 -5.58
N ASP A 54 4.11 4.25 -5.55
CA ASP A 54 4.60 5.62 -5.38
C ASP A 54 5.09 5.89 -3.93
N PHE A 55 4.54 5.18 -2.93
CA PHE A 55 4.86 5.35 -1.51
C PHE A 55 4.95 4.03 -0.75
N ILE A 56 5.78 4.04 0.28
CA ILE A 56 5.85 2.99 1.31
C ILE A 56 5.72 3.62 2.70
N PHE A 57 4.86 3.03 3.53
CA PHE A 57 4.72 3.39 4.94
C PHE A 57 5.20 2.24 5.80
N TRP A 58 5.90 2.59 6.86
CA TRP A 58 6.43 1.67 7.85
C TRP A 58 5.78 1.98 9.19
N PHE A 59 5.20 0.96 9.81
CA PHE A 59 4.66 1.06 11.16
C PHE A 59 5.28 -0.01 12.04
N ARG A 60 5.48 0.33 13.31
CA ARG A 60 5.77 -0.62 14.38
C ARG A 60 4.84 -0.33 15.55
N ASN A 61 4.05 -1.32 15.92
CA ASN A 61 3.18 -1.22 17.10
C ASN A 61 4.06 -1.18 18.37
N ARG A 62 3.86 -0.17 19.22
CA ARG A 62 4.68 0.05 20.42
C ARG A 62 4.48 -1.00 21.51
N GLU A 63 3.32 -1.64 21.53
CA GLU A 63 2.91 -2.59 22.58
C GLU A 63 3.42 -4.00 22.27
N ASN A 64 3.11 -4.53 21.08
CA ASN A 64 3.47 -5.91 20.73
C ASN A 64 4.71 -6.03 19.81
N GLY A 65 5.15 -4.92 19.21
CA GLY A 65 6.27 -4.87 18.28
C GLY A 65 5.96 -5.33 16.85
N GLU A 66 4.70 -5.61 16.50
CA GLU A 66 4.28 -5.99 15.15
C GLU A 66 4.63 -4.89 14.14
N TYR A 67 5.19 -5.30 13.01
CA TYR A 67 5.51 -4.43 11.89
C TYR A 67 4.40 -4.45 10.84
N LYS A 68 4.11 -3.28 10.26
CA LYS A 68 3.24 -3.17 9.08
C LYS A 68 3.96 -2.41 7.98
N ILE A 69 4.00 -3.00 6.79
CA ILE A 69 4.52 -2.37 5.57
C ILE A 69 3.32 -2.09 4.68
N VAL A 70 3.15 -0.84 4.25
CA VAL A 70 1.99 -0.43 3.46
C VAL A 70 2.45 0.26 2.19
N PHE A 71 2.27 -0.43 1.07
CA PHE A 71 2.46 0.11 -0.26
C PHE A 71 1.24 0.92 -0.69
N ILE A 72 1.44 2.15 -1.16
CA ILE A 72 0.35 3.01 -1.63
C ILE A 72 0.69 3.54 -3.02
N ASP A 73 -0.20 3.31 -3.97
CA ASP A 73 -0.11 3.86 -5.32
C ASP A 73 -1.32 4.77 -5.64
N PRO A 74 -1.15 6.10 -5.61
CA PRO A 74 -2.18 7.06 -6.00
C PRO A 74 -2.47 7.15 -7.50
N LYS A 75 -1.79 6.39 -8.36
CA LYS A 75 -1.96 6.45 -9.82
C LYS A 75 -2.48 5.14 -10.42
N GLY A 76 -2.38 4.01 -9.72
CA GLY A 76 -2.51 2.67 -10.30
C GLY A 76 -3.89 2.19 -10.76
N LEU A 77 -4.95 3.01 -10.70
CA LEU A 77 -6.28 2.63 -11.20
C LEU A 77 -6.61 3.12 -12.61
N LYS A 78 -5.63 3.64 -13.35
CA LYS A 78 -5.80 3.78 -14.81
C LYS A 78 -5.94 2.37 -15.40
N ILE A 79 -6.88 2.18 -16.34
CA ILE A 79 -7.13 0.87 -16.99
C ILE A 79 -5.82 0.28 -17.55
N GLU A 80 -4.98 1.14 -18.12
CA GLU A 80 -3.65 0.82 -18.68
C GLU A 80 -2.62 0.34 -17.64
N ALA A 81 -2.87 0.49 -16.35
CA ALA A 81 -1.91 0.16 -15.29
C ALA A 81 -2.01 -1.29 -14.78
N ASN A 82 -2.87 -2.12 -15.40
CA ASN A 82 -3.15 -3.52 -15.05
C ASN A 82 -3.14 -3.80 -13.52
N PRO A 83 -3.99 -3.11 -12.74
CA PRO A 83 -4.03 -3.28 -11.28
C PRO A 83 -4.45 -4.69 -10.86
N ARG A 84 -5.15 -5.45 -11.72
CA ARG A 84 -5.65 -6.79 -11.40
C ARG A 84 -4.51 -7.80 -11.28
N ASP A 85 -3.60 -7.84 -12.24
CA ASP A 85 -2.50 -8.80 -12.19
C ASP A 85 -1.52 -8.46 -11.06
N LYS A 86 -1.22 -7.18 -10.86
CA LYS A 86 -0.46 -6.68 -9.71
C LYS A 86 -1.03 -7.13 -8.37
N ILE A 87 -2.36 -7.07 -8.21
CA ILE A 87 -3.02 -7.50 -6.97
C ILE A 87 -2.97 -9.02 -6.81
N LYS A 88 -3.20 -9.79 -7.88
CA LYS A 88 -3.15 -11.25 -7.82
C LYS A 88 -1.78 -11.72 -7.35
N ASP A 89 -0.70 -11.19 -7.92
CA ASP A 89 0.65 -11.59 -7.53
C ASP A 89 1.05 -11.03 -6.17
N PHE A 90 0.59 -9.82 -5.82
CA PHE A 90 0.70 -9.33 -4.45
C PHE A 90 0.04 -10.31 -3.45
N GLU A 91 -1.17 -10.79 -3.73
CA GLU A 91 -1.82 -11.80 -2.88
C GLU A 91 -1.02 -13.12 -2.87
N SER A 92 -0.58 -13.61 -4.03
CA SER A 92 0.25 -14.81 -4.13
C SER A 92 1.52 -14.71 -3.28
N ILE A 93 2.12 -13.53 -3.17
CA ILE A 93 3.35 -13.31 -2.40
C ILE A 93 3.05 -13.15 -0.91
N TYR A 94 2.05 -12.36 -0.51
CA TYR A 94 1.90 -11.90 0.88
C TYR A 94 0.65 -12.41 1.61
N LYS A 95 -0.40 -12.82 0.90
CA LYS A 95 -1.66 -13.22 1.51
C LYS A 95 -1.49 -14.59 2.19
N ASP A 96 -2.02 -14.69 3.41
CA ASP A 96 -1.99 -15.91 4.23
C ASP A 96 -0.57 -16.47 4.49
N LYS A 97 0.46 -15.65 4.27
CA LYS A 97 1.85 -15.96 4.59
C LYS A 97 2.30 -15.24 5.84
N GLU A 98 3.15 -15.90 6.62
CA GLU A 98 3.76 -15.30 7.81
C GLU A 98 5.18 -14.84 7.51
N PHE A 99 5.47 -13.60 7.88
CA PHE A 99 6.78 -13.00 7.78
C PHE A 99 7.22 -12.56 9.17
N LEU A 100 8.45 -12.87 9.54
CA LEU A 100 9.02 -12.52 10.83
C LEU A 100 10.30 -11.71 10.64
N TYR A 101 10.48 -10.69 11.47
CA TYR A 101 11.75 -10.01 11.64
C TYR A 101 12.02 -9.84 13.12
N ARG A 102 13.11 -10.46 13.60
CA ARG A 102 13.44 -10.51 15.04
C ARG A 102 12.26 -11.00 15.89
N ASP A 103 11.65 -12.11 15.46
CA ASP A 103 10.47 -12.73 16.10
C ASP A 103 9.22 -11.86 16.18
N LYS A 104 9.18 -10.76 15.44
CA LYS A 104 8.01 -9.90 15.30
C LYS A 104 7.35 -10.10 13.96
N LYS A 105 6.03 -10.26 13.99
CA LYS A 105 5.19 -10.44 12.80
C LYS A 105 5.27 -9.20 11.91
N ILE A 106 5.37 -9.42 10.61
CA ILE A 106 5.24 -8.40 9.57
C ILE A 106 3.94 -8.66 8.81
N ARG A 107 3.12 -7.62 8.70
CA ARG A 107 1.96 -7.61 7.79
C ARG A 107 2.22 -6.66 6.64
N VAL A 108 1.96 -7.11 5.43
CA VAL A 108 2.17 -6.32 4.21
C VAL A 108 0.82 -5.99 3.60
N TYR A 109 0.63 -4.72 3.25
CA TYR A 109 -0.60 -4.20 2.67
C TYR A 109 -0.31 -3.48 1.36
N LEU A 110 -1.26 -3.53 0.44
CA LEU A 110 -1.25 -2.77 -0.80
C LEU A 110 -2.55 -1.99 -0.90
N PHE A 111 -2.47 -0.70 -1.23
CA PHE A 111 -3.63 0.11 -1.52
C PHE A 111 -3.43 0.98 -2.77
N TYR A 112 -4.48 1.07 -3.57
CA TYR A 112 -4.60 2.05 -4.64
C TYR A 112 -5.43 3.22 -4.16
N TYR A 113 -4.81 4.40 -4.12
CA TYR A 113 -5.49 5.62 -3.71
C TYR A 113 -6.18 6.27 -4.90
N ASN A 114 -7.50 6.36 -4.86
CA ASN A 114 -8.27 7.08 -5.88
C ASN A 114 -9.57 7.62 -5.30
N LYS A 115 -9.75 8.94 -5.37
CA LYS A 115 -10.98 9.62 -4.93
C LYS A 115 -12.18 9.29 -5.83
N ASP A 116 -11.94 8.94 -7.09
CA ASP A 116 -13.01 8.71 -8.06
C ASP A 116 -13.62 7.31 -7.89
N ILE A 117 -14.94 7.20 -7.94
CA ILE A 117 -15.69 5.95 -7.75
C ILE A 117 -15.70 5.12 -9.05
N VAL A 118 -14.52 4.79 -9.58
CA VAL A 118 -14.42 3.72 -10.59
C VAL A 118 -14.68 2.38 -9.92
N LYS A 119 -15.75 1.66 -10.30
CA LYS A 119 -16.04 0.32 -9.76
C LYS A 119 -14.90 -0.63 -10.14
N PHE A 120 -14.29 -1.24 -9.13
CA PHE A 120 -13.17 -2.16 -9.29
C PHE A 120 -13.57 -3.54 -8.77
N TYR A 121 -14.40 -4.22 -9.57
CA TYR A 121 -15.03 -5.48 -9.21
C TYR A 121 -14.02 -6.53 -8.72
N ARG A 122 -14.32 -7.16 -7.57
CA ARG A 122 -13.55 -8.20 -6.87
C ARG A 122 -12.32 -7.71 -6.09
N PHE A 123 -11.90 -6.47 -6.28
CA PHE A 123 -10.69 -5.92 -5.69
C PHE A 123 -10.95 -4.61 -4.94
N GLU A 124 -12.20 -4.37 -4.54
CA GLU A 124 -12.65 -3.16 -3.85
C GLU A 124 -11.88 -2.91 -2.56
N LYS A 125 -11.45 -3.98 -1.86
CA LYS A 125 -10.67 -3.86 -0.62
C LYS A 125 -9.32 -3.15 -0.79
N TYR A 126 -8.74 -3.21 -1.99
CA TYR A 126 -7.46 -2.56 -2.32
C TYR A 126 -7.63 -1.08 -2.67
N LYS A 127 -8.83 -0.69 -3.09
CA LYS A 127 -9.11 0.69 -3.45
C LYS A 127 -9.51 1.50 -2.22
N LYS A 128 -8.86 2.64 -2.03
CA LYS A 128 -9.16 3.57 -0.93
C LYS A 128 -9.34 4.98 -1.47
N SER A 129 -10.41 5.64 -1.04
CA SER A 129 -10.75 7.00 -1.47
C SER A 129 -10.17 8.09 -0.58
N SER A 130 -9.68 7.73 0.61
CA SER A 130 -9.04 8.65 1.54
C SER A 130 -7.92 8.00 2.35
N VAL A 131 -6.99 8.81 2.86
CA VAL A 131 -5.97 8.35 3.81
C VAL A 131 -6.61 7.83 5.09
N SER A 132 -7.67 8.45 5.59
CA SER A 132 -8.39 7.95 6.77
C SER A 132 -8.91 6.51 6.56
N ASN A 133 -9.39 6.20 5.35
CA ASN A 133 -9.83 4.84 5.00
C ASN A 133 -8.65 3.86 4.84
N ILE A 134 -7.50 4.29 4.34
CA ILE A 134 -6.26 3.48 4.35
C ILE A 134 -5.91 3.13 5.79
N MET A 135 -5.80 4.16 6.63
CA MET A 135 -5.35 4.05 8.02
C MET A 135 -6.29 3.13 8.82
N SER A 136 -7.62 3.28 8.70
CA SER A 136 -8.59 2.43 9.41
C SER A 136 -8.56 0.95 9.01
N ASN A 137 -7.91 0.57 7.91
CA ASN A 137 -7.76 -0.83 7.49
C ASN A 137 -6.46 -1.45 7.99
N ILE A 138 -5.54 -0.66 8.53
CA ILE A 138 -4.24 -1.13 8.99
C ILE A 138 -4.00 -0.89 10.48
N ILE A 139 -4.62 0.12 11.12
CA ILE A 139 -4.33 0.46 12.53
C ILE A 139 -5.33 -0.11 13.53
#